data_AF-A0A534NUP7-F1
#
_entry.id   AF-A0A534NUP7-F1
#
_cell.length_a   1.000
_cell.length_b   1.000
_cell.length_c   1.000
_cell.angle_alpha   90.00
_cell.angle_beta   90.00
_cell.angle_gamma   90.00
#
_symmetry.space_group_name_H-M   'P 1'
#
loop_
_entity.id
_entity.type
_entity.pdbx_description
1 polymer ?
#
loop_
_entity_poly.entity_id
_entity_poly.type
_entity_poly.pdbx_seq_one_letter_code
_entity_poly.pdbx_strand_id
1 'polypeptide(L)'
;MKRLALLAAFATCAACVTTRQEGEDMRNRISALEKTVKDQGAAAAADRQKMQQEQQQKLQQLQEALDTLNRAARKSGADLGVDLEKAQNELAQIRGNQEVLAHRLDAIEQQNVERDKKIDGNAQAVAQKQKEAQAVAHPTDKLALYTLARQKLDAGDGPGARQLLGEFLQKYKNDELAPNAQYWLGESLYGEGRYNDAIVEFQKVIKEHKSSDKVPDALVKIGMCFQAQGDCKNAELFYEEVAQSHRASPAAKIAREKSAECRKAERRHRRVPEGAQGAQEEREDPGRAAEDRHVLPGPGRLPERAALLRRGGAGAQDRAGGEDGARPRLGVPAQEKMSRLVAAICFAVSLSASAGAAEASRPGARDSSNAP
;
A
#
# COMPACT_ATOMS: atom_id res chain seq x y z
N MET A 1 151.97 -20.68 -40.15
CA MET A 1 150.65 -20.28 -39.61
C MET A 1 149.63 -19.99 -40.73
N LYS A 2 149.17 -21.01 -41.47
CA LYS A 2 148.16 -20.82 -42.55
C LYS A 2 147.08 -21.91 -42.61
N ARG A 3 146.94 -22.76 -41.58
CA ARG A 3 145.95 -23.86 -41.55
C ARG A 3 144.76 -23.64 -40.59
N LEU A 4 144.69 -22.51 -39.87
CA LEU A 4 143.63 -22.27 -38.89
C LEU A 4 142.49 -21.33 -39.35
N ALA A 5 142.62 -20.65 -40.48
CA ALA A 5 141.63 -19.64 -40.88
C ALA A 5 140.43 -20.19 -41.68
N LEU A 6 140.46 -21.45 -42.13
CA LEU A 6 139.45 -21.98 -43.06
C LEU A 6 138.39 -22.89 -42.41
N LEU A 7 138.53 -23.22 -41.12
CA LEU A 7 137.55 -24.04 -40.38
C LEU A 7 136.50 -23.23 -39.60
N ALA A 8 136.64 -21.90 -39.53
CA ALA A 8 135.67 -21.04 -38.84
C ALA A 8 134.45 -20.64 -39.72
N ALA A 9 134.50 -20.87 -41.03
CA ALA A 9 133.45 -20.42 -41.96
C ALA A 9 132.31 -21.43 -42.17
N PHE A 10 132.44 -22.68 -41.71
CA PHE A 10 131.41 -23.71 -41.92
C PHE A 10 130.44 -23.87 -40.75
N ALA A 11 130.69 -23.23 -39.60
CA ALA A 11 129.88 -23.44 -38.39
C ALA A 11 128.73 -22.43 -38.21
N THR A 12 128.62 -21.38 -39.04
CA THR A 12 127.57 -20.35 -38.91
C THR A 12 126.38 -20.50 -39.87
N CYS A 13 126.39 -21.50 -40.76
CA CYS A 13 125.27 -21.76 -41.69
C CYS A 13 124.21 -22.75 -41.14
N ALA A 14 124.30 -23.16 -39.87
CA ALA A 14 123.32 -24.05 -39.24
C ALA A 14 122.16 -23.28 -38.55
N ALA A 15 121.95 -22.00 -38.89
CA ALA A 15 120.77 -21.24 -38.50
C ALA A 15 119.90 -21.04 -39.75
N CYS A 16 118.60 -21.41 -39.66
CA CYS A 16 117.55 -21.35 -40.70
C CYS A 16 117.29 -22.63 -41.51
N VAL A 17 117.34 -23.81 -40.89
CA VAL A 17 116.57 -24.96 -41.38
C VAL A 17 115.38 -25.14 -40.45
N THR A 18 114.28 -24.44 -40.75
CA THR A 18 112.95 -24.85 -40.28
C THR A 18 112.74 -26.29 -40.74
N THR A 19 112.40 -27.16 -39.80
CA THR A 19 112.33 -28.58 -40.12
C THR A 19 111.17 -28.83 -41.09
N ARG A 20 111.36 -29.73 -42.07
CA ARG A 20 110.35 -30.07 -43.08
C ARG A 20 108.98 -30.43 -42.45
N GLN A 21 109.02 -30.95 -41.23
CA GLN A 21 107.88 -31.35 -40.41
C GLN A 21 107.04 -30.15 -39.90
N GLU A 22 107.67 -29.04 -39.49
CA GLU A 22 106.96 -27.82 -39.07
C GLU A 22 106.25 -27.12 -40.25
N GLY A 23 106.84 -27.20 -41.45
CA GLY A 23 106.22 -26.69 -42.67
C GLY A 23 104.98 -27.48 -43.13
N GLU A 24 104.95 -28.79 -42.89
CA GLU A 24 103.77 -29.63 -43.14
C GLU A 24 102.68 -29.41 -42.07
N ASP A 25 103.05 -29.26 -40.80
CA ASP A 25 102.11 -28.89 -39.73
C ASP A 25 101.42 -27.54 -40.02
N MET A 26 102.18 -26.53 -40.43
CA MET A 26 101.60 -25.23 -40.77
C MET A 26 100.63 -25.30 -41.97
N ARG A 27 100.94 -26.09 -43.01
CA ARG A 27 100.02 -26.30 -44.14
C ARG A 27 98.74 -27.02 -43.72
N ASN A 28 98.84 -28.02 -42.84
CA ASN A 28 97.70 -28.74 -42.30
C ASN A 28 96.83 -27.83 -41.41
N ARG A 29 97.44 -26.92 -40.65
CA ARG A 29 96.72 -25.93 -39.84
C ARG A 29 96.03 -24.87 -40.69
N ILE A 30 96.65 -24.41 -41.78
CA ILE A 30 96.03 -23.46 -42.72
C ILE A 30 94.83 -24.10 -43.40
N SER A 31 94.95 -25.33 -43.91
CA SER A 31 93.81 -26.02 -44.55
C SER A 31 92.68 -26.33 -43.55
N ALA A 32 93.02 -26.66 -42.30
CA ALA A 32 92.04 -26.79 -41.22
C ALA A 32 91.36 -25.46 -40.85
N LEU A 33 92.11 -24.34 -40.84
CA LEU A 33 91.55 -23.01 -40.65
C LEU A 33 90.62 -22.60 -41.80
N GLU A 34 91.04 -22.81 -43.04
CA GLU A 34 90.22 -22.52 -44.22
C GLU A 34 88.93 -23.33 -44.22
N LYS A 35 88.99 -24.60 -43.80
CA LYS A 35 87.81 -25.44 -43.61
C LYS A 35 86.89 -24.88 -42.52
N THR A 36 87.45 -24.50 -41.36
CA THR A 36 86.68 -23.92 -40.24
C THR A 36 86.03 -22.60 -40.64
N VAL A 37 86.71 -21.73 -41.39
CA VAL A 37 86.15 -20.46 -41.90
C VAL A 37 85.05 -20.72 -42.92
N LYS A 38 85.19 -21.72 -43.80
CA LYS A 38 84.11 -22.13 -44.73
C LYS A 38 82.91 -22.71 -43.98
N ASP A 39 83.13 -23.56 -42.98
CA ASP A 39 82.07 -24.16 -42.16
C ASP A 39 81.35 -23.09 -41.31
N GLN A 40 82.10 -22.15 -40.73
CA GLN A 40 81.54 -20.97 -40.03
C GLN A 40 80.79 -20.04 -40.99
N GLY A 41 81.30 -19.82 -42.21
CA GLY A 41 80.63 -19.02 -43.24
C GLY A 41 79.33 -19.64 -43.73
N ALA A 42 79.30 -20.96 -43.90
CA ALA A 42 78.11 -21.73 -44.26
C ALA A 42 77.07 -21.75 -43.13
N ALA A 43 77.50 -21.93 -41.88
CA ALA A 43 76.63 -21.83 -40.70
C ALA A 43 76.01 -20.43 -40.57
N ALA A 44 76.81 -19.38 -40.70
CA ALA A 44 76.33 -18.00 -40.66
C ALA A 44 75.37 -17.67 -41.83
N ALA A 45 75.55 -18.28 -43.00
CA ALA A 45 74.63 -18.13 -44.12
C ALA A 45 73.28 -18.83 -43.87
N ALA A 46 73.31 -20.04 -43.29
CA ALA A 46 72.11 -20.77 -42.91
C ALA A 46 71.31 -20.04 -41.81
N ASP A 47 72.00 -19.46 -40.82
CA ASP A 47 71.36 -18.67 -39.76
C ASP A 47 70.74 -17.38 -40.31
N ARG A 48 71.41 -16.70 -41.26
CA ARG A 48 70.83 -15.54 -41.96
C ARG A 48 69.59 -15.93 -42.75
N GLN A 49 69.58 -17.09 -43.41
CA GLN A 49 68.39 -17.57 -44.13
C GLN A 49 67.23 -17.89 -43.18
N LYS A 50 67.49 -18.54 -42.05
CA LYS A 50 66.46 -18.77 -41.02
C LYS A 50 65.92 -17.46 -40.47
N MET A 51 66.79 -16.53 -40.10
CA MET A 51 66.38 -15.19 -39.63
C MET A 51 65.57 -14.43 -40.68
N GLN A 52 65.93 -14.52 -41.97
CA GLN A 52 65.16 -13.92 -43.05
C GLN A 52 63.80 -14.60 -43.23
N GLN A 53 63.73 -15.92 -43.14
CA GLN A 53 62.46 -16.66 -43.19
C GLN A 53 61.56 -16.32 -42.00
N GLU A 54 62.09 -16.25 -40.79
CA GLU A 54 61.34 -15.82 -39.60
C GLU A 54 60.84 -14.38 -39.72
N GLN A 55 61.67 -13.46 -40.24
CA GLN A 55 61.25 -12.10 -40.51
C GLN A 55 60.14 -12.04 -41.56
N GLN A 56 60.25 -12.81 -42.64
CA GLN A 56 59.20 -12.90 -43.67
C GLN A 56 57.90 -13.51 -43.11
N GLN A 57 57.99 -14.55 -42.29
CA GLN A 57 56.83 -15.13 -41.61
C GLN A 57 56.16 -14.13 -40.67
N LYS A 58 56.93 -13.37 -39.89
CA LYS A 58 56.38 -12.31 -39.02
C LYS A 58 55.71 -11.20 -39.82
N LEU A 59 56.29 -10.80 -40.95
CA LEU A 59 55.67 -9.81 -41.84
C LEU A 59 54.35 -10.33 -42.43
N GLN A 60 54.31 -11.61 -42.85
CA GLN A 60 53.08 -12.24 -43.32
C GLN A 60 52.01 -12.31 -42.22
N GLN A 61 52.38 -12.74 -41.01
CA GLN A 61 51.48 -12.78 -39.86
C GLN A 61 50.94 -11.39 -39.51
N LEU A 62 51.80 -10.37 -39.54
CA LEU A 62 51.39 -8.99 -39.27
C LEU A 62 50.41 -8.49 -40.34
N GLN A 63 50.66 -8.79 -41.61
CA GLN A 63 49.78 -8.40 -42.70
C GLN A 63 48.41 -9.08 -42.60
N GLU A 64 48.38 -10.38 -42.27
CA GLU A 64 47.13 -11.12 -42.05
C GLU A 64 46.36 -10.63 -40.82
N ALA A 65 47.06 -10.30 -39.74
CA ALA A 65 46.44 -9.68 -38.55
C ALA A 65 45.79 -8.34 -38.90
N LEU A 66 46.46 -7.52 -39.74
CA LEU A 66 45.97 -6.22 -40.16
C LEU A 66 44.74 -6.34 -41.09
N ASP A 67 44.74 -7.31 -41.99
CA ASP A 67 43.59 -7.63 -42.85
C ASP A 67 42.39 -8.17 -42.05
N THR A 68 42.66 -8.95 -41.01
CA THR A 68 41.62 -9.46 -40.10
C THR A 68 41.00 -8.32 -39.31
N LEU A 69 41.82 -7.41 -38.78
CA LEU A 69 41.37 -6.22 -38.07
C LEU A 69 40.54 -5.30 -39.00
N ASN A 70 41.00 -5.06 -40.22
CA ASN A 70 40.29 -4.19 -41.17
C ASN A 70 38.93 -4.78 -41.58
N ARG A 71 38.85 -6.11 -41.76
CA ARG A 71 37.57 -6.81 -42.00
C ARG A 71 36.63 -6.69 -40.81
N ALA A 72 37.12 -6.88 -39.59
CA ALA A 72 36.34 -6.72 -38.38
C ALA A 72 35.84 -5.28 -38.19
N ALA A 73 36.70 -4.29 -38.45
CA ALA A 73 36.34 -2.87 -38.39
C ALA A 73 35.27 -2.48 -39.41
N ARG A 74 35.37 -2.97 -40.65
CA ARG A 74 34.36 -2.73 -41.70
C ARG A 74 33.02 -3.39 -41.38
N LYS A 75 33.04 -4.64 -40.89
CA LYS A 75 31.82 -5.35 -40.48
C LYS A 75 31.13 -4.59 -39.33
N SER A 76 31.89 -4.24 -38.30
CA SER A 76 31.39 -3.44 -37.17
C SER A 76 30.80 -2.10 -37.63
N GLY A 77 31.48 -1.39 -38.55
CA GLY A 77 30.98 -0.14 -39.11
C GLY A 77 29.68 -0.28 -39.91
N ALA A 78 29.52 -1.38 -40.66
CA ALA A 78 28.28 -1.68 -41.37
C ALA A 78 27.14 -2.04 -40.41
N ASP A 79 27.41 -2.87 -39.41
CA ASP A 79 26.44 -3.27 -38.38
C ASP A 79 25.96 -2.03 -37.58
N LEU A 80 26.88 -1.15 -37.16
CA LEU A 80 26.57 0.13 -36.51
C LEU A 80 25.72 1.06 -37.40
N GLY A 81 25.93 1.05 -38.71
CA GLY A 81 25.15 1.85 -39.66
C GLY A 81 23.70 1.37 -39.75
N VAL A 82 23.49 0.06 -39.82
CA VAL A 82 22.15 -0.56 -39.83
C VAL A 82 21.43 -0.32 -38.51
N ASP A 83 22.12 -0.45 -37.38
CA ASP A 83 21.55 -0.18 -36.06
C ASP A 83 21.18 1.30 -35.89
N LEU A 84 22.00 2.21 -36.42
CA LEU A 84 21.69 3.65 -36.40
C LEU A 84 20.45 3.97 -37.24
N GLU A 85 20.34 3.41 -38.44
CA GLU A 85 19.16 3.57 -39.30
C GLU A 85 17.90 3.02 -38.61
N LYS A 86 18.00 1.84 -37.97
CA LYS A 86 16.91 1.25 -37.20
C LYS A 86 16.50 2.12 -36.02
N ALA A 87 17.45 2.62 -35.24
CA ALA A 87 17.18 3.51 -34.10
C ALA A 87 16.54 4.84 -34.56
N GLN A 88 16.97 5.38 -35.71
CA GLN A 88 16.37 6.57 -36.30
C GLN A 88 14.91 6.32 -36.73
N ASN A 89 14.63 5.16 -37.33
CA ASN A 89 13.27 4.76 -37.70
C ASN A 89 12.37 4.53 -36.49
N GLU A 90 12.87 3.88 -35.44
CA GLU A 90 12.14 3.71 -34.18
C GLU A 90 11.84 5.06 -33.51
N LEU A 91 12.80 6.00 -33.50
CA LEU A 91 12.56 7.36 -33.02
C LEU A 91 11.48 8.09 -33.82
N ALA A 92 11.45 7.94 -35.14
CA ALA A 92 10.40 8.51 -35.99
C ALA A 92 9.03 7.91 -35.67
N GLN A 93 8.95 6.58 -35.46
CA GLN A 93 7.71 5.90 -35.06
C GLN A 93 7.23 6.35 -33.67
N ILE A 94 8.14 6.44 -32.69
CA ILE A 94 7.78 6.88 -31.33
C ILE A 94 7.24 8.30 -31.35
N ARG A 95 7.87 9.22 -32.11
CA ARG A 95 7.37 10.59 -32.28
C ARG A 95 5.98 10.61 -32.93
N GLY A 96 5.75 9.78 -33.95
CA GLY A 96 4.43 9.63 -34.56
C GLY A 96 3.37 9.13 -33.56
N ASN A 97 3.72 8.12 -32.75
CA ASN A 97 2.83 7.60 -31.71
C ASN A 97 2.54 8.63 -30.62
N GLN A 98 3.53 9.46 -30.25
CA GLN A 98 3.34 10.56 -29.29
C GLN A 98 2.34 11.60 -29.82
N GLU A 99 2.43 11.97 -31.10
CA GLU A 99 1.50 12.92 -31.71
C GLU A 99 0.06 12.35 -31.73
N VAL A 100 -0.10 11.09 -32.12
CA VAL A 100 -1.40 10.42 -32.12
C VAL A 100 -1.99 10.33 -30.71
N LEU A 101 -1.16 10.02 -29.71
CA LEU A 101 -1.59 9.97 -28.31
C LEU A 101 -1.99 11.35 -27.78
N ALA A 102 -1.23 12.40 -28.12
CA ALA A 102 -1.57 13.78 -27.75
C ALA A 102 -2.95 14.17 -28.30
N HIS A 103 -3.20 13.95 -29.59
CA HIS A 103 -4.52 14.21 -30.19
C HIS A 103 -5.66 13.41 -29.55
N ARG A 104 -5.41 12.16 -29.18
CA ARG A 104 -6.42 11.33 -28.49
C ARG A 104 -6.72 11.85 -27.08
N LEU A 105 -5.71 12.37 -26.37
CA LEU A 105 -5.91 12.99 -25.07
C LEU A 105 -6.74 14.27 -25.19
N ASP A 106 -6.42 15.15 -26.14
CA ASP A 106 -7.17 16.38 -26.37
C ASP A 106 -8.66 16.10 -26.70
N ALA A 107 -8.92 15.08 -27.52
CA ALA A 107 -10.28 14.68 -27.86
C ALA A 107 -11.06 14.17 -26.63
N ILE A 108 -10.41 13.41 -25.75
CA ILE A 108 -11.02 12.91 -24.51
C ILE A 108 -11.29 14.06 -23.54
N GLU A 109 -10.35 15.00 -23.40
CA GLU A 109 -10.54 16.18 -22.55
C GLU A 109 -11.73 17.02 -23.03
N GLN A 110 -11.84 17.29 -24.33
CA GLN A 110 -12.99 18.00 -24.90
C GLN A 110 -14.31 17.26 -24.67
N GLN A 111 -14.31 15.93 -24.83
CA GLN A 111 -15.49 15.11 -24.56
C GLN A 111 -15.92 15.17 -23.09
N ASN A 112 -14.95 15.16 -22.16
CA ASN A 112 -15.23 15.25 -20.73
C ASN A 112 -15.82 16.62 -20.37
N VAL A 113 -15.24 17.71 -20.88
CA VAL A 113 -15.78 19.08 -20.67
C VAL A 113 -17.23 19.19 -21.16
N GLU A 114 -17.54 18.65 -22.33
CA GLU A 114 -18.90 18.68 -22.88
C GLU A 114 -19.88 17.82 -22.07
N ARG A 115 -19.42 16.66 -21.60
CA ARG A 115 -20.22 15.79 -20.73
C ARG A 115 -20.48 16.46 -19.38
N ASP A 116 -19.48 17.11 -18.80
CA ASP A 116 -19.60 17.78 -17.51
C ASP A 116 -20.57 18.95 -17.60
N LYS A 117 -20.53 19.75 -18.68
CA LYS A 117 -21.56 20.78 -18.96
C LYS A 117 -22.98 20.20 -19.05
N LYS A 118 -23.14 19.04 -19.68
CA LYS A 118 -24.45 18.35 -19.76
C LYS A 118 -24.90 17.82 -18.40
N ILE A 119 -23.97 17.31 -17.60
CA ILE A 119 -24.25 16.85 -16.24
C ILE A 119 -24.68 18.04 -15.38
N ASP A 120 -23.98 19.17 -15.45
CA ASP A 120 -24.32 20.38 -14.70
C ASP A 120 -25.68 20.95 -15.12
N GLY A 121 -25.95 21.01 -16.43
CA GLY A 121 -27.26 21.43 -16.94
C GLY A 121 -28.40 20.50 -16.50
N ASN A 122 -28.18 19.19 -16.54
CA ASN A 122 -29.15 18.21 -16.06
C ASN A 122 -29.31 18.25 -14.53
N ALA A 123 -28.24 18.46 -13.78
CA ALA A 123 -28.27 18.57 -12.32
C ALA A 123 -29.05 19.82 -11.89
N GLN A 124 -28.88 20.96 -12.58
CA GLN A 124 -29.67 22.16 -12.36
C GLN A 124 -31.15 21.95 -12.70
N ALA A 125 -31.45 21.27 -13.82
CA ALA A 125 -32.82 20.95 -14.21
C ALA A 125 -33.50 19.97 -13.23
N VAL A 126 -32.75 19.01 -12.69
CA VAL A 126 -33.23 18.08 -11.65
C VAL A 126 -33.41 18.80 -10.32
N ALA A 127 -32.48 19.67 -9.92
CA ALA A 127 -32.60 20.47 -8.70
C ALA A 127 -33.78 21.45 -8.77
N GLN A 128 -34.05 22.02 -9.93
CA GLN A 128 -35.21 22.90 -10.15
C GLN A 128 -36.52 22.11 -10.12
N LYS A 129 -36.59 20.95 -10.79
CA LYS A 129 -37.76 20.05 -10.71
C LYS A 129 -37.98 19.50 -9.29
N GLN A 130 -36.92 19.27 -8.52
CA GLN A 130 -37.00 18.86 -7.12
C GLN A 130 -37.49 20.00 -6.22
N LYS A 131 -37.03 21.23 -6.44
CA LYS A 131 -37.57 22.41 -5.74
C LYS A 131 -39.03 22.66 -6.06
N GLU A 132 -39.43 22.50 -7.32
CA GLU A 132 -40.83 22.65 -7.75
C GLU A 132 -41.70 21.50 -7.20
N ALA A 133 -41.21 20.26 -7.15
CA ALA A 133 -41.92 19.13 -6.53
C ALA A 133 -42.00 19.25 -4.99
N GLN A 134 -40.98 19.80 -4.34
CA GLN A 134 -40.97 20.04 -2.89
C GLN A 134 -41.86 21.24 -2.51
N ALA A 135 -41.94 22.28 -3.34
CA ALA A 135 -42.82 23.43 -3.12
C ALA A 135 -44.31 23.07 -3.25
N VAL A 136 -44.65 22.08 -4.07
CA VAL A 136 -46.04 21.56 -4.17
C VAL A 136 -46.36 20.54 -3.07
N ALA A 137 -45.35 19.91 -2.46
CA ALA A 137 -45.52 18.86 -1.44
C ALA A 137 -45.27 19.30 0.00
N HIS A 138 -44.87 20.54 0.28
CA HIS A 138 -44.73 21.07 1.64
C HIS A 138 -45.81 22.12 1.91
N PRO A 139 -47.04 21.68 2.23
CA PRO A 139 -48.08 22.62 2.59
C PRO A 139 -47.66 23.37 3.86
N THR A 140 -47.63 24.70 3.75
CA THR A 140 -47.21 25.62 4.82
C THR A 140 -48.23 25.71 5.96
N ASP A 141 -49.39 25.07 5.80
CA ASP A 141 -50.40 24.96 6.83
C ASP A 141 -50.03 23.89 7.86
N LYS A 142 -50.15 24.22 9.15
CA LYS A 142 -49.78 23.37 10.29
C LYS A 142 -50.47 22.01 10.22
N LEU A 143 -51.76 21.99 9.90
CA LEU A 143 -52.55 20.77 9.84
C LEU A 143 -52.10 19.93 8.64
N ALA A 144 -51.87 20.57 7.51
CA ALA A 144 -51.44 19.89 6.30
C ALA A 144 -50.03 19.27 6.42
N LEU A 145 -49.11 19.94 7.12
CA LEU A 145 -47.78 19.39 7.41
C LEU A 145 -47.87 18.13 8.29
N TYR A 146 -48.69 18.18 9.34
CA TYR A 146 -48.95 17.04 10.22
C TYR A 146 -49.67 15.89 9.48
N THR A 147 -50.71 16.19 8.71
CA THR A 147 -51.47 15.21 7.93
C THR A 147 -50.61 14.54 6.86
N LEU A 148 -49.75 15.29 6.18
CA LEU A 148 -48.81 14.73 5.21
C LEU A 148 -47.81 13.79 5.89
N ALA A 149 -47.27 14.19 7.04
CA ALA A 149 -46.36 13.35 7.79
C ALA A 149 -47.03 12.03 8.25
N ARG A 150 -48.30 12.11 8.66
CA ARG A 150 -49.13 10.93 8.95
C ARG A 150 -49.34 10.05 7.71
N GLN A 151 -49.68 10.62 6.56
CA GLN A 151 -49.80 9.87 5.30
C GLN A 151 -48.50 9.16 4.91
N LYS A 152 -47.35 9.80 5.17
CA LYS A 152 -46.02 9.20 4.93
C LYS A 152 -45.74 8.01 5.86
N LEU A 153 -46.11 8.11 7.14
CA LEU A 153 -46.05 6.96 8.05
C LEU A 153 -46.96 5.82 7.59
N ASP A 154 -48.19 6.15 7.21
CA ASP A 154 -49.16 5.16 6.75
C ASP A 154 -48.69 4.50 5.42
N ALA A 155 -47.92 5.21 4.60
CA ALA A 155 -47.26 4.70 3.39
C ALA A 155 -45.96 3.90 3.66
N GLY A 156 -45.50 3.81 4.92
CA GLY A 156 -44.26 3.13 5.31
C GLY A 156 -42.97 3.93 5.10
N ASP A 157 -43.07 5.19 4.64
CA ASP A 157 -41.93 6.11 4.51
C ASP A 157 -41.63 6.76 5.87
N GLY A 158 -41.08 5.95 6.78
CA GLY A 158 -40.64 6.38 8.11
C GLY A 158 -39.64 7.55 8.08
N PRO A 159 -38.57 7.50 7.27
CA PRO A 159 -37.59 8.59 7.18
C PRO A 159 -38.21 9.91 6.72
N GLY A 160 -39.01 9.90 5.64
CA GLY A 160 -39.68 11.10 5.13
C GLY A 160 -40.68 11.67 6.13
N ALA A 161 -41.43 10.80 6.83
CA ALA A 161 -42.32 11.24 7.89
C ALA A 161 -41.59 11.88 9.07
N ARG A 162 -40.45 11.31 9.51
CA ARG A 162 -39.67 11.89 10.62
C ARG A 162 -39.12 13.26 10.30
N GLN A 163 -38.72 13.49 9.05
CA GLN A 163 -38.30 14.81 8.60
C GLN A 163 -39.44 15.83 8.74
N LEU A 164 -40.63 15.51 8.24
CA LEU A 164 -41.81 16.38 8.30
C LEU A 164 -42.30 16.62 9.74
N LEU A 165 -42.31 15.57 10.58
CA LEU A 165 -42.67 15.70 12.01
C LEU A 165 -41.64 16.53 12.78
N GLY A 166 -40.35 16.36 12.47
CA GLY A 166 -39.27 17.18 13.04
C GLY A 166 -39.43 18.65 12.67
N GLU A 167 -39.76 18.95 11.42
CA GLU A 167 -40.06 20.31 10.96
C GLU A 167 -41.29 20.90 11.67
N PHE A 168 -42.35 20.10 11.83
CA PHE A 168 -43.56 20.49 12.57
C PHE A 168 -43.21 20.89 14.01
N LEU A 169 -42.41 20.08 14.70
CA LEU A 169 -42.01 20.34 16.10
C LEU A 169 -41.08 21.54 16.25
N GLN A 170 -40.25 21.83 15.25
CA GLN A 170 -39.43 23.04 15.24
C GLN A 170 -40.26 24.31 15.05
N LYS A 171 -41.24 24.28 14.14
CA LYS A 171 -42.07 25.44 13.82
C LYS A 171 -43.23 25.67 14.80
N TYR A 172 -43.81 24.59 15.31
CA TYR A 172 -45.07 24.60 16.08
C TYR A 172 -44.94 23.90 17.42
N LYS A 173 -43.91 24.23 18.20
CA LYS A 173 -43.57 23.54 19.46
C LYS A 173 -44.65 23.62 20.55
N ASN A 174 -45.50 24.65 20.52
CA ASN A 174 -46.56 24.89 21.49
C ASN A 174 -47.97 24.54 20.96
N ASP A 175 -48.08 23.94 19.77
CA ASP A 175 -49.39 23.57 19.21
C ASP A 175 -49.96 22.33 19.92
N GLU A 176 -51.28 22.21 19.94
CA GLU A 176 -51.98 21.07 20.55
C GLU A 176 -51.60 19.72 19.92
N LEU A 177 -51.16 19.74 18.66
CA LEU A 177 -50.68 18.55 17.95
C LEU A 177 -49.19 18.25 18.20
N ALA A 178 -48.42 19.14 18.84
CA ALA A 178 -46.99 18.91 19.10
C ALA A 178 -46.72 17.62 19.92
N PRO A 179 -47.44 17.33 21.02
CA PRO A 179 -47.26 16.07 21.73
C PRO A 179 -47.56 14.84 20.87
N ASN A 180 -48.53 14.97 19.96
CA ASN A 180 -48.93 13.91 19.04
C ASN A 180 -47.86 13.70 17.96
N ALA A 181 -47.31 14.77 17.39
CA ALA A 181 -46.21 14.71 16.42
C ALA A 181 -44.95 14.08 17.03
N GLN A 182 -44.61 14.46 18.26
CA GLN A 182 -43.50 13.89 19.03
C GLN A 182 -43.73 12.40 19.34
N TYR A 183 -44.97 12.00 19.63
CA TYR A 183 -45.35 10.59 19.79
C TYR A 183 -45.17 9.80 18.47
N TRP A 184 -45.61 10.34 17.33
CA TRP A 184 -45.46 9.67 16.03
C TRP A 184 -44.01 9.52 15.57
N LEU A 185 -43.10 10.42 15.99
CA LEU A 185 -41.66 10.23 15.79
C LEU A 185 -41.16 8.97 16.50
N GLY A 186 -41.56 8.79 17.77
CA GLY A 186 -41.24 7.59 18.54
C GLY A 186 -41.83 6.33 17.92
N GLU A 187 -43.09 6.37 17.49
CA GLU A 187 -43.75 5.23 16.83
C GLU A 187 -43.07 4.84 15.51
N SER A 188 -42.61 5.82 14.74
CA SER A 188 -41.85 5.57 13.51
C SER A 188 -40.56 4.81 13.78
N LEU A 189 -39.82 5.21 14.81
CA LEU A 189 -38.58 4.55 15.23
C LEU A 189 -38.83 3.16 15.83
N TYR A 190 -39.93 3.01 16.58
CA TYR A 190 -40.38 1.73 17.11
C TYR A 190 -40.68 0.74 15.99
N GLY A 191 -41.39 1.17 14.93
CA GLY A 191 -41.68 0.36 13.75
C GLY A 191 -40.43 -0.09 12.99
N GLU A 192 -39.34 0.68 13.04
CA GLU A 192 -38.03 0.32 12.47
C GLU A 192 -37.18 -0.57 13.40
N GLY A 193 -37.67 -0.92 14.58
CA GLY A 193 -36.93 -1.69 15.59
C GLY A 193 -35.84 -0.88 16.31
N ARG A 194 -35.81 0.45 16.14
CA ARG A 194 -34.87 1.35 16.81
C ARG A 194 -35.39 1.74 18.19
N TYR A 195 -35.51 0.75 19.07
CA TYR A 195 -36.17 0.89 20.37
C TYR A 195 -35.51 1.93 21.30
N ASN A 196 -34.17 2.03 21.31
CA ASN A 196 -33.47 3.04 22.12
C ASN A 196 -33.80 4.47 21.68
N ASP A 197 -33.79 4.72 20.37
CA ASP A 197 -34.12 6.04 19.82
C ASP A 197 -35.59 6.37 20.04
N ALA A 198 -36.47 5.37 19.88
CA ALA A 198 -37.90 5.51 20.17
C ALA A 198 -38.16 5.91 21.63
N ILE A 199 -37.46 5.28 22.59
CA ILE A 199 -37.55 5.64 24.02
C ILE A 199 -37.19 7.11 24.24
N VAL A 200 -36.12 7.60 23.59
CA VAL A 200 -35.72 9.01 23.70
C VAL A 200 -36.84 9.94 23.21
N GLU A 201 -37.44 9.65 22.06
CA GLU A 201 -38.53 10.47 21.51
C GLU A 201 -39.82 10.40 22.37
N PHE A 202 -40.15 9.23 22.92
CA PHE A 202 -41.29 9.11 23.86
C PHE A 202 -41.03 9.81 25.20
N GLN A 203 -39.79 9.80 25.69
CA GLN A 203 -39.43 10.56 26.90
C GLN A 203 -39.60 12.06 26.71
N LYS A 204 -39.37 12.59 25.50
CA LYS A 204 -39.64 14.00 25.20
C LYS A 204 -41.13 14.33 25.34
N VAL A 205 -42.04 13.43 24.96
CA VAL A 205 -43.49 13.62 25.20
C VAL A 205 -43.77 13.81 26.69
N ILE A 206 -43.16 12.98 27.54
CA ILE A 206 -43.37 13.04 29.00
C ILE A 206 -42.73 14.29 29.61
N LYS A 207 -41.53 14.68 29.16
CA LYS A 207 -40.75 15.79 29.72
C LYS A 207 -41.26 17.15 29.24
N GLU A 208 -41.51 17.29 27.94
CA GLU A 208 -41.87 18.55 27.29
C GLU A 208 -43.39 18.78 27.26
N HIS A 209 -44.21 17.71 27.29
CA HIS A 209 -45.67 17.80 27.15
C HIS A 209 -46.43 17.13 28.31
N LYS A 210 -46.07 17.45 29.56
CA LYS A 210 -46.58 16.83 30.80
C LYS A 210 -48.10 16.81 30.96
N SER A 211 -48.81 17.77 30.39
CA SER A 211 -50.28 17.89 30.48
C SER A 211 -51.02 17.24 29.32
N SER A 212 -50.32 16.60 28.37
CA SER A 212 -50.96 16.01 27.20
C SER A 212 -51.59 14.65 27.50
N ASP A 213 -52.74 14.37 26.88
CA ASP A 213 -53.37 13.05 26.89
C ASP A 213 -52.52 11.95 26.24
N LYS A 214 -51.43 12.32 25.55
CA LYS A 214 -50.46 11.39 24.95
C LYS A 214 -49.39 10.89 25.93
N VAL A 215 -49.26 11.50 27.11
CA VAL A 215 -48.31 11.06 28.14
C VAL A 215 -48.50 9.59 28.56
N PRO A 216 -49.73 9.13 28.92
CA PRO A 216 -49.91 7.73 29.29
C PRO A 216 -49.66 6.78 28.10
N ASP A 217 -50.00 7.17 26.87
CA ASP A 217 -49.70 6.38 25.67
C ASP A 217 -48.19 6.24 25.44
N ALA A 218 -47.44 7.34 25.58
CA ALA A 218 -45.98 7.35 25.45
C ALA A 218 -45.28 6.49 26.51
N LEU A 219 -45.77 6.52 27.77
CA LEU A 219 -45.25 5.67 28.84
C LEU A 219 -45.47 4.17 28.54
N VAL A 220 -46.65 3.80 28.04
CA VAL A 220 -46.90 2.42 27.59
C VAL A 220 -45.96 2.04 26.46
N LYS A 221 -45.72 2.94 25.50
CA LYS A 221 -44.79 2.68 24.40
C LYS A 221 -43.34 2.52 24.83
N ILE A 222 -42.88 3.27 25.83
CA ILE A 222 -41.57 3.04 26.45
C ILE A 222 -41.51 1.63 27.06
N GLY A 223 -42.54 1.22 27.80
CA GLY A 223 -42.64 -0.15 28.31
C GLY A 223 -42.60 -1.19 27.19
N MET A 224 -43.28 -0.94 26.07
CA MET A 224 -43.26 -1.83 24.90
C MET A 224 -41.89 -1.88 24.21
N CYS A 225 -41.12 -0.78 24.22
CA CYS A 225 -39.75 -0.76 23.72
C CYS A 225 -38.85 -1.67 24.58
N PHE A 226 -38.91 -1.54 25.92
CA PHE A 226 -38.16 -2.41 26.83
C PHE A 226 -38.58 -3.88 26.71
N GLN A 227 -39.88 -4.14 26.59
CA GLN A 227 -40.40 -5.49 26.38
C GLN A 227 -39.89 -6.08 25.05
N ALA A 228 -39.85 -5.28 23.97
CA ALA A 228 -39.32 -5.71 22.67
C ALA A 228 -37.81 -5.97 22.69
N GLN A 229 -37.08 -5.31 23.59
CA GLN A 229 -35.66 -5.56 23.87
C GLN A 229 -35.44 -6.79 24.78
N GLY A 230 -36.51 -7.42 25.28
CA GLY A 230 -36.44 -8.56 26.21
C GLY A 230 -36.32 -8.15 27.68
N ASP A 231 -36.27 -6.86 27.99
CA ASP A 231 -36.16 -6.34 29.35
C ASP A 231 -37.54 -6.17 29.99
N CYS A 232 -38.13 -7.31 30.37
CA CYS A 232 -39.44 -7.35 31.00
C CYS A 232 -39.46 -6.68 32.39
N LYS A 233 -38.31 -6.62 33.08
CA LYS A 233 -38.20 -6.00 34.41
C LYS A 233 -38.37 -4.49 34.31
N ASN A 234 -37.63 -3.84 33.41
CA ASN A 234 -37.79 -2.41 33.19
C ASN A 234 -39.14 -2.07 32.54
N ALA A 235 -39.64 -2.91 31.63
CA ALA A 235 -40.96 -2.72 31.03
C ALA A 235 -42.08 -2.68 32.09
N GLU A 236 -42.02 -3.55 33.10
CA GLU A 236 -43.02 -3.61 34.17
C GLU A 236 -43.10 -2.31 34.97
N LEU A 237 -41.97 -1.67 35.27
CA LEU A 237 -41.94 -0.38 35.99
C LEU A 237 -42.75 0.69 35.26
N PHE A 238 -42.56 0.82 33.95
CA PHE A 238 -43.30 1.79 33.14
C PHE A 238 -44.79 1.44 33.02
N TYR A 239 -45.14 0.14 32.93
CA TYR A 239 -46.53 -0.27 32.89
C TYR A 239 -47.25 -0.07 34.24
N GLU A 240 -46.57 -0.31 35.35
CA GLU A 240 -47.12 -0.07 36.69
C GLU A 240 -47.33 1.43 36.94
N GLU A 241 -46.39 2.27 36.52
CA GLU A 241 -46.53 3.73 36.58
C GLU A 241 -47.81 4.19 35.87
N VAL A 242 -48.06 3.72 34.64
CA VAL A 242 -49.30 4.06 33.92
C VAL A 242 -50.53 3.51 34.64
N ALA A 243 -50.46 2.29 35.16
CA ALA A 243 -51.57 1.64 35.85
C ALA A 243 -51.95 2.34 37.18
N GLN A 244 -51.00 3.02 37.83
CA GLN A 244 -51.18 3.73 39.10
C GLN A 244 -51.47 5.24 38.91
N SER A 245 -50.70 5.91 38.06
CA SER A 245 -50.79 7.36 37.83
C SER A 245 -51.89 7.73 36.82
N HIS A 246 -52.25 6.84 35.91
CA HIS A 246 -53.25 7.10 34.85
C HIS A 246 -54.39 6.07 34.84
N ARG A 247 -54.89 5.67 36.02
CA ARG A 247 -55.87 4.58 36.26
C ARG A 247 -57.11 4.57 35.36
N ALA A 248 -57.63 5.74 34.97
CA ALA A 248 -58.85 5.89 34.17
C ALA A 248 -58.59 5.95 32.65
N SER A 249 -57.33 6.01 32.22
CA SER A 249 -56.98 6.09 30.80
C SER A 249 -57.13 4.73 30.09
N PRO A 250 -57.46 4.70 28.80
CA PRO A 250 -57.42 3.47 27.99
C PRO A 250 -56.03 2.80 28.02
N ALA A 251 -54.97 3.62 28.04
CA ALA A 251 -53.59 3.17 28.16
C ALA A 251 -53.34 2.34 29.42
N ALA A 252 -53.98 2.64 30.55
CA ALA A 252 -53.84 1.86 31.78
C ALA A 252 -54.39 0.43 31.66
N LYS A 253 -55.41 0.20 30.82
CA LYS A 253 -55.87 -1.17 30.53
C LYS A 253 -54.80 -1.93 29.75
N ILE A 254 -54.26 -1.33 28.70
CA ILE A 254 -53.18 -1.91 27.87
C ILE A 254 -51.94 -2.18 28.72
N ALA A 255 -51.56 -1.24 29.59
CA ALA A 255 -50.42 -1.36 30.49
C ALA A 255 -50.57 -2.58 31.43
N ARG A 256 -51.75 -2.79 32.03
CA ARG A 256 -52.01 -3.94 32.91
C ARG A 256 -51.94 -5.27 32.14
N GLU A 257 -52.47 -5.30 30.92
CA GLU A 257 -52.39 -6.47 30.04
C GLU A 257 -50.94 -6.79 29.68
N LYS A 258 -50.16 -5.80 29.25
CA LYS A 258 -48.74 -5.95 28.90
C LYS A 258 -47.85 -6.28 30.09
N SER A 259 -48.09 -5.68 31.26
CA SER A 259 -47.42 -6.06 32.52
C SER A 259 -47.68 -7.53 32.86
N ALA A 260 -48.92 -8.01 32.73
CA ALA A 260 -49.24 -9.41 32.96
C ALA A 260 -48.56 -10.36 31.94
N GLU A 261 -48.40 -9.94 30.67
CA GLU A 261 -47.59 -10.67 29.68
C GLU A 261 -46.12 -10.76 30.11
N CYS A 262 -45.49 -9.64 30.50
CA CYS A 262 -44.11 -9.60 31.00
C CYS A 262 -43.90 -10.51 32.22
N ARG A 263 -44.80 -10.47 33.21
CA ARG A 263 -44.74 -11.35 34.39
C ARG A 263 -44.83 -12.83 34.03
N LYS A 264 -45.66 -13.19 33.05
CA LYS A 264 -45.77 -14.57 32.56
C LYS A 264 -44.49 -14.99 31.83
N ALA A 265 -43.91 -14.11 31.03
CA ALA A 265 -42.64 -14.34 30.34
C ALA A 265 -41.50 -14.56 31.35
N GLU A 266 -41.41 -13.72 32.39
CA GLU A 266 -40.41 -13.86 33.45
C GLU A 266 -40.57 -15.16 34.25
N ARG A 267 -41.82 -15.53 34.61
CA ARG A 267 -42.10 -16.82 35.29
C ARG A 267 -41.76 -18.03 34.43
N ARG A 268 -41.91 -17.94 33.11
CA ARG A 268 -41.49 -18.99 32.16
C ARG A 268 -39.96 -19.08 32.11
N HIS A 269 -39.26 -17.95 32.14
CA HIS A 269 -37.80 -17.90 32.15
C HIS A 269 -37.22 -18.43 33.47
N ARG A 270 -37.82 -18.09 34.63
CA ARG A 270 -37.43 -18.60 35.97
C ARG A 270 -37.68 -20.10 36.16
N ARG A 271 -38.53 -20.73 35.34
CA ARG A 271 -38.76 -22.19 35.35
C ARG A 271 -37.71 -22.98 34.57
N VAL A 272 -36.78 -22.31 33.87
CA VAL A 272 -35.57 -22.97 33.36
C VAL A 272 -34.63 -23.11 34.55
N PRO A 273 -34.14 -24.32 34.90
CA PRO A 273 -33.24 -24.49 36.03
C PRO A 273 -32.00 -23.62 35.82
N GLU A 274 -31.73 -22.78 36.81
CA GLU A 274 -30.60 -21.88 36.95
C GLU A 274 -29.31 -22.70 37.18
N GLY A 275 -28.98 -23.58 36.24
CA GLY A 275 -27.86 -24.52 36.26
C GLY A 275 -26.88 -24.30 35.10
N ALA A 276 -26.88 -23.13 34.49
CA ALA A 276 -26.00 -22.81 33.35
C ALA A 276 -25.55 -21.34 33.28
N GLN A 277 -25.40 -20.67 34.42
CA GLN A 277 -24.64 -19.41 34.50
C GLN A 277 -23.54 -19.59 35.56
N GLY A 278 -22.47 -20.26 35.13
CA GLY A 278 -21.24 -20.34 35.89
C GLY A 278 -20.45 -19.03 35.80
N ALA A 279 -19.96 -18.61 36.96
CA ALA A 279 -18.72 -17.86 37.17
C ALA A 279 -18.59 -16.51 36.45
N GLN A 280 -18.91 -15.44 37.16
CA GLN A 280 -18.05 -14.26 37.32
C GLN A 280 -18.65 -13.35 38.40
N GLU A 281 -18.43 -13.71 39.66
CA GLU A 281 -18.52 -12.80 40.79
C GLU A 281 -17.06 -12.60 41.26
N GLU A 282 -16.35 -11.72 40.55
CA GLU A 282 -15.10 -11.18 41.06
C GLU A 282 -15.43 -10.33 42.30
N ARG A 283 -14.92 -10.80 43.43
CA ARG A 283 -14.93 -10.11 44.70
C ARG A 283 -14.05 -8.88 44.58
N GLU A 284 -14.65 -7.71 44.45
CA GLU A 284 -13.98 -6.46 44.81
C GLU A 284 -14.03 -6.31 46.34
N ASP A 285 -12.87 -6.45 46.97
CA ASP A 285 -12.64 -6.21 48.39
C ASP A 285 -12.22 -4.73 48.58
N PRO A 286 -12.89 -3.92 49.42
CA PRO A 286 -12.54 -2.53 49.59
C PRO A 286 -11.49 -2.32 50.70
N GLY A 287 -10.31 -1.87 50.30
CA GLY A 287 -9.47 -0.99 51.12
C GLY A 287 -8.19 -1.59 51.71
N ARG A 288 -7.04 -1.04 51.29
CA ARG A 288 -6.10 -0.31 52.17
C ARG A 288 -4.92 0.28 51.41
N ALA A 289 -4.83 1.60 51.52
CA ALA A 289 -3.64 2.41 51.81
C ALA A 289 -2.41 2.32 50.88
N ALA A 290 -2.19 3.45 50.21
CA ALA A 290 -0.90 3.98 49.82
C ALA A 290 0.07 4.07 51.02
N GLU A 291 1.37 3.84 50.78
CA GLU A 291 2.44 4.84 50.95
C GLU A 291 3.84 4.25 50.71
N ASP A 292 4.61 4.96 49.87
CA ASP A 292 6.03 5.31 50.04
C ASP A 292 7.11 4.23 50.32
N ARG A 293 8.01 4.03 49.34
CA ARG A 293 9.41 4.55 49.38
C ARG A 293 10.29 4.05 48.23
N HIS A 294 11.09 5.00 47.72
CA HIS A 294 12.31 4.80 46.92
C HIS A 294 13.22 3.67 47.42
N VAL A 295 13.85 2.92 46.51
CA VAL A 295 15.30 2.55 46.49
C VAL A 295 15.62 1.87 45.12
N LEU A 296 16.58 2.41 44.35
CA LEU A 296 17.41 1.69 43.34
C LEU A 296 18.58 1.02 44.09
N PRO A 297 19.26 -0.09 43.65
CA PRO A 297 19.88 -0.21 42.31
C PRO A 297 20.19 -1.64 41.74
N GLY A 298 20.64 -1.69 40.47
CA GLY A 298 21.86 -2.44 40.08
C GLY A 298 21.74 -3.81 39.37
N PRO A 299 22.76 -4.23 38.56
CA PRO A 299 22.56 -4.98 37.31
C PRO A 299 23.23 -6.37 37.23
N GLY A 300 22.79 -7.16 36.24
CA GLY A 300 23.63 -8.13 35.51
C GLY A 300 23.53 -9.60 35.90
N ARG A 301 23.28 -10.46 34.89
CA ARG A 301 24.16 -11.56 34.45
C ARG A 301 23.45 -12.48 33.44
N LEU A 302 24.02 -12.59 32.24
CA LEU A 302 23.95 -13.80 31.40
C LEU A 302 24.75 -14.93 32.09
N PRO A 303 24.52 -16.21 31.79
CA PRO A 303 25.24 -16.81 30.66
C PRO A 303 24.45 -17.84 29.83
N GLU A 304 24.96 -18.01 28.60
CA GLU A 304 24.68 -19.08 27.65
C GLU A 304 24.97 -20.48 28.20
N ARG A 305 24.31 -21.50 27.61
CA ARG A 305 24.94 -22.80 27.31
C ARG A 305 24.15 -23.59 26.25
N ALA A 306 24.79 -23.73 25.08
CA ALA A 306 25.17 -25.01 24.45
C ALA A 306 24.06 -26.07 24.29
N ALA A 307 23.56 -26.30 23.07
CA ALA A 307 24.13 -27.20 22.07
C ALA A 307 24.00 -28.70 22.42
N LEU A 308 23.22 -29.44 21.62
CA LEU A 308 23.63 -30.61 20.82
C LEU A 308 22.50 -31.62 20.57
N LEU A 309 22.33 -31.92 19.27
CA LEU A 309 22.15 -33.24 18.66
C LEU A 309 20.92 -34.11 18.99
N ARG A 310 20.12 -34.38 17.95
CA ARG A 310 20.03 -35.66 17.20
C ARG A 310 19.02 -35.45 16.06
N ARG A 311 19.37 -35.52 14.77
CA ARG A 311 19.79 -36.64 13.91
C ARG A 311 18.70 -37.71 13.68
N GLY A 312 18.30 -37.82 12.40
CA GLY A 312 17.60 -38.95 11.79
C GLY A 312 16.21 -38.54 11.29
N GLY A 313 15.86 -38.59 10.00
CA GLY A 313 16.50 -39.18 8.83
C GLY A 313 15.41 -39.87 7.98
N ALA A 314 15.47 -39.63 6.66
CA ALA A 314 14.78 -40.35 5.57
C ALA A 314 13.24 -40.28 5.55
N GLY A 315 12.55 -40.14 4.42
CA GLY A 315 12.93 -40.19 3.01
C GLY A 315 11.81 -40.88 2.22
N ALA A 316 11.62 -40.44 0.97
CA ALA A 316 10.90 -41.10 -0.13
C ALA A 316 9.36 -41.19 -0.05
N GLN A 317 8.58 -41.20 -1.14
CA GLN A 317 8.63 -40.65 -2.51
C GLN A 317 7.28 -41.07 -3.15
N ASP A 318 6.77 -40.23 -4.05
CA ASP A 318 5.92 -40.55 -5.21
C ASP A 318 4.61 -41.33 -5.11
N ARG A 319 3.52 -40.67 -5.55
CA ARG A 319 2.66 -40.96 -6.73
C ARG A 319 1.33 -40.21 -6.56
N ALA A 320 0.97 -39.24 -7.40
CA ALA A 320 0.50 -39.31 -8.80
C ALA A 320 -1.03 -39.11 -8.89
N GLY A 321 -1.44 -38.10 -9.67
CA GLY A 321 -2.66 -38.10 -10.49
C GLY A 321 -3.99 -37.72 -9.85
N GLY A 322 -4.64 -36.66 -10.36
CA GLY A 322 -6.04 -36.36 -10.11
C GLY A 322 -6.43 -34.92 -10.43
N GLU A 323 -6.65 -34.62 -11.71
CA GLU A 323 -7.32 -33.42 -12.19
C GLU A 323 -8.80 -33.43 -11.74
N ASP A 324 -9.33 -32.32 -11.24
CA ASP A 324 -10.69 -31.86 -11.59
C ASP A 324 -11.07 -30.51 -10.93
N GLY A 325 -11.57 -29.60 -11.76
CA GLY A 325 -12.72 -28.76 -11.39
C GLY A 325 -12.49 -27.48 -10.58
N ALA A 326 -11.76 -26.52 -11.13
CA ALA A 326 -11.80 -25.13 -10.66
C ALA A 326 -13.20 -24.50 -10.87
N ARG A 327 -13.90 -24.16 -9.78
CA ARG A 327 -14.94 -23.11 -9.75
C ARG A 327 -14.50 -22.03 -8.76
N PRO A 328 -14.28 -20.76 -9.16
CA PRO A 328 -14.02 -19.71 -8.19
C PRO A 328 -15.34 -19.28 -7.53
N ARG A 329 -15.42 -19.46 -6.21
CA ARG A 329 -16.39 -18.76 -5.36
C ARG A 329 -15.96 -17.30 -5.24
N LEU A 330 -16.85 -16.39 -5.63
CA LEU A 330 -16.72 -14.95 -5.40
C LEU A 330 -16.67 -14.67 -3.90
N GLY A 331 -15.45 -14.44 -3.39
CA GLY A 331 -15.20 -13.83 -2.09
C GLY A 331 -15.07 -12.33 -2.27
N VAL A 332 -15.97 -11.57 -1.63
CA VAL A 332 -15.94 -10.11 -1.56
C VAL A 332 -14.95 -9.68 -0.46
N PRO A 333 -13.90 -8.90 -0.80
CA PRO A 333 -13.45 -7.87 0.14
C PRO A 333 -13.03 -6.59 -0.60
N ALA A 334 -13.98 -5.91 -1.26
CA ALA A 334 -13.75 -4.61 -1.88
C ALA A 334 -14.27 -3.43 -1.03
N GLN A 335 -15.24 -3.67 -0.14
CA GLN A 335 -15.88 -2.61 0.66
C GLN A 335 -15.01 -2.13 1.85
N GLU A 336 -14.22 -3.01 2.46
CA GLU A 336 -13.45 -2.64 3.67
C GLU A 336 -12.21 -1.78 3.35
N LYS A 337 -11.63 -1.96 2.16
CA LYS A 337 -10.44 -1.18 1.73
C LYS A 337 -10.80 0.26 1.33
N MET A 338 -12.02 0.48 0.82
CA MET A 338 -12.48 1.81 0.39
C MET A 338 -12.77 2.72 1.59
N SER A 339 -13.29 2.16 2.69
CA SER A 339 -13.56 2.93 3.92
C SER A 339 -12.28 3.43 4.61
N ARG A 340 -11.20 2.63 4.59
CA ARG A 340 -9.90 3.02 5.16
C ARG A 340 -9.19 4.08 4.31
N LEU A 341 -9.38 4.06 2.99
CA LEU A 341 -8.79 5.05 2.08
C LEU A 341 -9.49 6.42 2.22
N VAL A 342 -10.82 6.44 2.36
CA VAL A 342 -11.58 7.68 2.58
C VAL A 342 -11.25 8.30 3.94
N ALA A 343 -11.07 7.51 5.00
CA ALA A 343 -10.65 8.00 6.30
C ALA A 343 -9.23 8.61 6.28
N ALA A 344 -8.29 8.01 5.54
CA ALA A 344 -6.93 8.51 5.40
C ALA A 344 -6.86 9.84 4.62
N ILE A 345 -7.69 10.00 3.59
CA ILE A 345 -7.76 11.24 2.80
C ILE A 345 -8.36 12.39 3.62
N CYS A 346 -9.41 12.13 4.41
CA CYS A 346 -9.99 13.15 5.29
C CYS A 346 -9.01 13.65 6.36
N PHE A 347 -8.16 12.78 6.91
CA PHE A 347 -7.17 13.18 7.92
C PHE A 347 -6.03 14.03 7.34
N ALA A 348 -5.61 13.75 6.10
CA ALA A 348 -4.55 14.51 5.42
C ALA A 348 -4.99 15.93 5.01
N VAL A 349 -6.26 16.12 4.66
CA VAL A 349 -6.83 17.44 4.31
C VAL A 349 -7.00 18.33 5.55
N SER A 350 -7.31 17.75 6.72
CA SER A 350 -7.40 18.53 7.97
C SER A 350 -6.04 18.95 8.54
N LEU A 351 -4.98 18.17 8.29
CA LEU A 351 -3.63 18.49 8.80
C LEU A 351 -2.91 19.58 7.99
N SER A 352 -3.30 19.78 6.73
CA SER A 352 -2.75 20.84 5.86
C SER A 352 -3.41 22.20 6.07
N ALA A 353 -4.60 22.25 6.68
CA ALA A 353 -5.30 23.49 6.99
C ALA A 353 -4.80 24.20 8.27
N SER A 354 -4.14 23.49 9.19
CA SER A 354 -3.64 24.08 10.46
C SER A 354 -2.21 24.62 10.38
N ALA A 355 -1.45 24.32 9.31
CA ALA A 355 -0.08 24.79 9.12
C ALA A 355 0.03 26.19 8.47
N GLY A 356 -1.05 26.72 7.90
CA GLY A 356 -1.04 28.00 7.16
C GLY A 356 -1.25 29.27 8.00
N ALA A 357 -1.48 29.16 9.31
CA ALA A 357 -1.91 30.29 10.14
C ALA A 357 -0.81 30.89 11.05
N ALA A 358 0.44 30.39 11.01
CA ALA A 358 1.48 30.77 11.98
C ALA A 358 2.54 31.78 11.47
N GLU A 359 2.52 32.19 10.20
CA GLU A 359 3.65 32.91 9.58
C GLU A 359 3.30 34.35 9.16
N ALA A 360 2.53 35.06 9.97
CA ALA A 360 2.21 36.47 9.75
C ALA A 360 2.28 37.29 11.04
N SER A 361 3.45 37.39 11.67
CA SER A 361 3.79 38.50 12.58
C SER A 361 5.24 38.44 13.05
N ARG A 362 6.15 39.17 12.39
CA ARG A 362 7.28 39.85 13.07
C ARG A 362 7.62 41.16 12.35
N PRO A 363 7.85 42.27 13.11
CA PRO A 363 8.16 43.59 12.56
C PRO A 363 9.66 43.76 12.31
N GLY A 364 9.97 44.78 11.51
CA GLY A 364 11.25 44.95 10.82
C GLY A 364 12.47 45.24 11.68
N ALA A 365 13.63 44.99 11.06
CA ALA A 365 14.92 45.54 11.41
C ALA A 365 15.59 46.02 10.11
N ARG A 366 15.91 47.31 10.09
CA ARG A 366 16.81 47.94 9.12
C ARG A 366 18.19 47.32 9.31
N ASP A 367 18.88 47.01 8.21
CA ASP A 367 20.30 47.30 8.18
C ASP A 367 20.83 47.58 6.78
N SER A 368 21.69 48.59 6.79
CA SER A 368 22.41 49.25 5.72
C SER A 368 23.70 48.52 5.34
N SER A 369 24.30 48.96 4.22
CA SER A 369 25.59 48.53 3.63
C SER A 369 25.47 47.30 2.72
N ASN A 370 26.11 47.18 1.56
CA ASN A 370 27.16 47.94 0.90
C ASN A 370 27.17 47.49 -0.58
N ALA A 371 27.36 48.39 -1.55
CA ALA A 371 27.69 48.05 -2.93
C ALA A 371 28.77 49.04 -3.42
N PRO A 372 29.82 48.57 -4.14
CA PRO A 372 30.76 49.47 -4.82
C PRO A 372 30.14 50.12 -6.06
#